data_AF-A0A2U3GWK3-F1
#
_entry.id   AF-A0A2U3GWK3-F1
#
_cell.length_a   1.000
_cell.length_b   1.000
_cell.length_c   1.000
_cell.angle_alpha   90.00
_cell.angle_beta   90.00
_cell.angle_gamma   90.00
#
_symmetry.space_group_name_H-M   'P 1'
#
loop_
_entity.id
_entity.type
_entity.pdbx_description
1 polymer ?
#
loop_
_entity_poly.entity_id
_entity_poly.type
_entity_poly.pdbx_seq_one_letter_code
_entity_poly.pdbx_strand_id
1 'polypeptide(L)'
;MTSMSRARVARRIAAGAAYGGGGIGLAGAATVGLLVAQAQLARRRVGNGATPHVPNADGLYGAAHTVPGEPALRLTMLGDSTAAGQGVHRAGQTPGALLASGIAALAERPVGLSTVATPGARSDDLDRQVTLALADPSRVPDICVIMVGANDVTHRMPPTRSVRHLASAVRRLRTAGAEVVVGTCPDLGTIEPVQQPLRWLARRASRQLAAAQTIGVVEQGGRTVSLGDLLGPEFAANPRELFGPDSYHPSAEGYATAAMAVLPTVCAALGLWPAEEERPDAARREGFLPVARAAAEAASEAGTEVTAATPTGPRGPWALLKRRRRRRLPEAEPEPSTQHS
;
A
#
# COMPACT_ATOMS: atom_id res chain seq x y z
N MET A 1 -11.08 -34.53 -33.83
CA MET A 1 -11.01 -35.33 -32.57
C MET A 1 -11.27 -34.46 -31.32
N THR A 2 -12.35 -33.66 -31.24
CA THR A 2 -12.53 -32.65 -30.17
C THR A 2 -13.90 -32.60 -29.50
N SER A 3 -14.89 -33.42 -29.91
CA SER A 3 -16.21 -33.45 -29.28
C SER A 3 -16.39 -34.57 -28.23
N MET A 4 -15.79 -35.74 -28.45
CA MET A 4 -15.88 -36.88 -27.51
C MET A 4 -15.21 -36.64 -26.13
N SER A 5 -14.22 -35.74 -26.07
CA SER A 5 -13.53 -35.38 -24.83
C SER A 5 -14.40 -34.56 -23.88
N ARG A 6 -15.17 -33.59 -24.42
CA ARG A 6 -16.07 -32.74 -23.63
C ARG A 6 -17.25 -33.51 -23.05
N ALA A 7 -17.77 -34.49 -23.80
CA ALA A 7 -18.85 -35.35 -23.36
C ALA A 7 -18.46 -36.26 -22.19
N ARG A 8 -17.20 -36.75 -22.13
CA ARG A 8 -16.71 -37.55 -20.98
C ARG A 8 -16.48 -36.71 -19.74
N VAL A 9 -16.01 -35.47 -19.90
CA VAL A 9 -15.87 -34.52 -18.78
C VAL A 9 -17.23 -34.15 -18.21
N ALA A 10 -18.21 -33.86 -19.08
CA ALA A 10 -19.59 -33.60 -18.66
C ALA A 10 -20.23 -34.82 -17.96
N ARG A 11 -20.01 -36.04 -18.45
CA ARG A 11 -20.49 -37.28 -17.78
C ARG A 11 -19.82 -37.54 -16.44
N ARG A 12 -18.54 -37.21 -16.28
CA ARG A 12 -17.82 -37.34 -14.99
C ARG A 12 -18.31 -36.35 -13.95
N ILE A 13 -18.62 -35.11 -14.36
CA ILE A 13 -19.23 -34.09 -13.49
C ILE A 13 -20.65 -34.49 -13.10
N ALA A 14 -21.44 -35.00 -14.04
CA ALA A 14 -22.79 -35.51 -13.77
C ALA A 14 -22.80 -36.76 -12.88
N ALA A 15 -21.87 -37.70 -13.07
CA ALA A 15 -21.75 -38.90 -12.25
C ALA A 15 -21.27 -38.59 -10.82
N GLY A 16 -20.40 -37.59 -10.65
CA GLY A 16 -20.00 -37.11 -9.32
C GLY A 16 -21.13 -36.44 -8.55
N ALA A 17 -22.08 -35.80 -9.24
CA ALA A 17 -23.26 -35.20 -8.65
C ALA A 17 -24.34 -36.24 -8.25
N ALA A 18 -24.44 -37.35 -8.98
CA ALA A 18 -25.53 -38.32 -8.79
C ALA A 18 -25.27 -39.39 -7.70
N TYR A 19 -24.02 -39.77 -7.43
CA TYR A 19 -23.74 -40.94 -6.56
C TYR A 19 -22.80 -40.71 -5.38
N GLY A 20 -22.34 -39.48 -5.11
CA GLY A 20 -21.49 -39.23 -3.93
C GLY A 20 -21.20 -37.78 -3.54
N GLY A 21 -21.79 -36.79 -4.22
CA GLY A 21 -21.43 -35.37 -4.06
C GLY A 21 -22.57 -34.40 -3.72
N GLY A 22 -23.78 -34.88 -3.41
CA GLY A 22 -24.97 -34.03 -3.25
C GLY A 22 -24.84 -32.96 -2.15
N GLY A 23 -24.32 -33.32 -0.97
CA GLY A 23 -24.12 -32.38 0.13
C GLY A 23 -22.94 -31.42 -0.08
N ILE A 24 -21.83 -31.90 -0.64
CA ILE A 24 -20.61 -31.12 -0.86
C ILE A 24 -20.79 -30.13 -2.03
N GLY A 25 -21.48 -30.54 -3.10
CA GLY A 25 -21.79 -29.68 -4.24
C GLY A 25 -22.77 -28.55 -3.89
N LEU A 26 -23.83 -28.86 -3.13
CA LEU A 26 -24.82 -27.86 -2.69
C LEU A 26 -24.24 -26.91 -1.63
N ALA A 27 -23.49 -27.43 -0.64
CA ALA A 27 -22.80 -26.60 0.34
C ALA A 27 -21.73 -25.70 -0.32
N GLY A 28 -21.00 -26.23 -1.33
CA GLY A 28 -20.06 -25.46 -2.14
C GLY A 28 -20.74 -24.33 -2.92
N ALA A 29 -21.86 -24.62 -3.59
CA ALA A 29 -22.63 -23.63 -4.32
C ALA A 29 -23.23 -22.54 -3.41
N ALA A 30 -23.76 -22.93 -2.24
CA ALA A 30 -24.27 -21.99 -1.25
C ALA A 30 -23.17 -21.07 -0.69
N THR A 31 -21.98 -21.61 -0.45
CA THR A 31 -20.81 -20.82 0.00
C THR A 31 -20.37 -19.81 -1.05
N VAL A 32 -20.29 -20.23 -2.32
CA VAL A 32 -19.98 -19.32 -3.44
C VAL A 32 -21.06 -18.25 -3.60
N GLY A 33 -22.34 -18.62 -3.51
CA GLY A 33 -23.47 -17.70 -3.54
C GLY A 33 -23.40 -16.64 -2.44
N LEU A 34 -23.10 -17.05 -1.20
CA LEU A 34 -22.90 -16.15 -0.07
C LEU A 34 -21.76 -15.16 -0.31
N LEU A 35 -20.60 -15.63 -0.79
CA LEU A 35 -19.46 -14.77 -1.10
C LEU A 35 -19.78 -13.75 -2.20
N VAL A 36 -20.51 -14.16 -3.24
CA VAL A 36 -20.94 -13.27 -4.32
C VAL A 36 -21.92 -12.22 -3.80
N ALA A 37 -22.89 -12.62 -2.98
CA ALA A 37 -23.85 -11.71 -2.36
C ALA A 37 -23.16 -10.69 -1.44
N GLN A 38 -22.23 -11.13 -0.59
CA GLN A 38 -21.43 -10.25 0.26
C GLN A 38 -20.59 -9.26 -0.55
N ALA A 39 -19.95 -9.73 -1.63
CA ALA A 39 -19.16 -8.85 -2.50
C ALA A 39 -20.05 -7.81 -3.21
N GLN A 40 -21.26 -8.19 -3.63
CA GLN A 40 -22.22 -7.24 -4.22
C GLN A 40 -22.72 -6.22 -3.19
N LEU A 41 -23.05 -6.66 -1.98
CA LEU A 41 -23.50 -5.78 -0.90
C LEU A 41 -22.41 -4.79 -0.50
N ALA A 42 -21.16 -5.25 -0.35
CA ALA A 42 -20.01 -4.39 -0.07
C ALA A 42 -19.82 -3.36 -1.19
N ARG A 43 -19.85 -3.77 -2.46
CA ARG A 43 -19.75 -2.83 -3.61
C ARG A 43 -20.87 -1.78 -3.61
N ARG A 44 -22.11 -2.17 -3.29
CA ARG A 44 -23.23 -1.21 -3.20
C ARG A 44 -23.05 -0.21 -2.06
N ARG A 45 -22.54 -0.65 -0.90
CA ARG A 45 -22.30 0.24 0.25
C ARG A 45 -21.15 1.21 -0.02
N VAL A 46 -20.07 0.74 -0.64
CA VAL A 46 -18.91 1.56 -1.02
C VAL A 46 -19.26 2.52 -2.18
N GLY A 47 -20.03 2.07 -3.17
CA GLY A 47 -20.40 2.86 -4.35
C GLY A 47 -21.46 3.94 -4.12
N ASN A 48 -21.98 4.07 -2.89
CA ASN A 48 -22.92 5.14 -2.52
C ASN A 48 -22.20 6.43 -2.06
N GLY A 49 -20.86 6.44 -2.00
CA GLY A 49 -20.04 7.64 -1.78
C GLY A 49 -19.84 8.43 -3.08
N ALA A 50 -19.79 9.76 -2.95
CA ALA A 50 -19.83 10.77 -4.01
C ALA A 50 -18.88 10.54 -5.22
N THR A 51 -19.15 11.29 -6.29
CA THR A 51 -18.32 11.37 -7.50
C THR A 51 -16.82 11.46 -7.18
N PRO A 52 -15.94 10.82 -7.97
CA PRO A 52 -14.50 10.71 -7.71
C PRO A 52 -13.79 12.04 -7.98
N HIS A 53 -14.16 13.10 -7.27
CA HIS A 53 -13.43 14.35 -7.31
C HIS A 53 -12.26 14.24 -6.34
N VAL A 54 -11.09 13.92 -6.89
CA VAL A 54 -9.83 13.98 -6.18
C VAL A 54 -9.30 15.41 -6.29
N PRO A 55 -8.98 16.09 -5.16
CA PRO A 55 -8.42 17.43 -5.23
C PRO A 55 -7.02 17.38 -5.86
N ASN A 56 -6.74 18.30 -6.79
CA ASN A 56 -5.41 18.43 -7.35
C ASN A 56 -4.47 19.02 -6.29
N ALA A 57 -3.42 18.27 -5.94
CA ALA A 57 -2.41 18.67 -4.96
C ALA A 57 -1.05 19.02 -5.59
N ASP A 58 -0.91 18.95 -6.90
CA ASP A 58 0.34 19.22 -7.59
C ASP A 58 0.78 20.68 -7.37
N GLY A 59 2.07 20.87 -7.14
CA GLY A 59 2.61 22.19 -6.82
C GLY A 59 3.88 22.16 -5.99
N LEU A 60 4.32 23.33 -5.57
CA LEU A 60 5.53 23.51 -4.76
C LEU A 60 5.18 23.60 -3.28
N TYR A 61 5.77 22.73 -2.47
CA TYR A 61 5.65 22.69 -1.03
C TYR A 61 6.93 23.20 -0.36
N GLY A 62 6.79 23.87 0.78
CA GLY A 62 7.94 24.41 1.51
C GLY A 62 8.63 25.57 0.79
N ALA A 63 7.89 26.44 0.09
CA ALA A 63 8.44 27.57 -0.65
C ALA A 63 9.32 28.51 0.19
N ALA A 64 9.09 28.56 1.51
CA ALA A 64 9.94 29.30 2.46
C ALA A 64 11.41 28.81 2.49
N HIS A 65 11.67 27.58 2.07
CA HIS A 65 13.01 26.99 1.99
C HIS A 65 13.68 27.22 0.62
N THR A 66 13.09 28.04 -0.27
CA THR A 66 13.64 28.26 -1.61
C THR A 66 14.96 29.02 -1.54
N VAL A 67 16.03 28.40 -2.05
CA VAL A 67 17.34 29.03 -2.23
C VAL A 67 17.56 29.30 -3.73
N PRO A 68 17.93 30.52 -4.14
CA PRO A 68 18.19 30.84 -5.55
C PRO A 68 19.29 29.93 -6.14
N GLY A 69 18.99 29.31 -7.29
CA GLY A 69 19.91 28.43 -8.00
C GLY A 69 19.87 26.96 -7.55
N GLU A 70 19.19 26.63 -6.45
CA GLU A 70 19.00 25.25 -6.02
C GLU A 70 17.64 24.70 -6.47
N PRO A 71 17.60 23.57 -7.20
CA PRO A 71 16.34 22.98 -7.61
C PRO A 71 15.61 22.35 -6.43
N ALA A 72 14.28 22.50 -6.46
CA ALA A 72 13.37 21.78 -5.57
C ALA A 72 13.51 20.26 -5.78
N LEU A 73 13.36 19.50 -4.68
CA LEU A 73 13.20 18.06 -4.75
C LEU A 73 11.91 17.71 -5.51
N ARG A 74 11.93 16.63 -6.28
CA ARG A 74 10.80 16.19 -7.11
C ARG A 74 10.24 14.90 -6.55
N LEU A 75 9.01 14.99 -6.05
CA LEU A 75 8.21 13.85 -5.59
C LEU A 75 7.13 13.56 -6.63
N THR A 76 7.03 12.30 -7.07
CA THR A 76 5.94 11.84 -7.93
C THR A 76 5.12 10.73 -7.26
N MET A 77 3.81 10.92 -7.21
CA MET A 77 2.85 9.92 -6.74
C MET A 77 2.29 9.10 -7.90
N LEU A 78 2.36 7.77 -7.79
CA LEU A 78 1.80 6.81 -8.74
C LEU A 78 0.89 5.82 -8.03
N GLY A 79 -0.07 5.26 -8.76
CA GLY A 79 -0.91 4.16 -8.32
C GLY A 79 -2.40 4.40 -8.52
N ASP A 80 -3.19 3.96 -7.54
CA ASP A 80 -4.65 3.95 -7.60
C ASP A 80 -5.30 5.15 -6.90
N SER A 81 -6.56 5.00 -6.48
CA SER A 81 -7.31 6.03 -5.78
C SER A 81 -6.68 6.43 -4.45
N THR A 82 -5.97 5.51 -3.78
CA THR A 82 -5.27 5.80 -2.52
C THR A 82 -4.10 6.74 -2.78
N ALA A 83 -3.28 6.47 -3.80
CA ALA A 83 -2.18 7.36 -4.17
C ALA A 83 -2.67 8.73 -4.63
N ALA A 84 -3.82 8.77 -5.31
CA ALA A 84 -4.43 10.02 -5.78
C ALA A 84 -4.98 10.88 -4.62
N GLY A 85 -5.34 10.27 -3.47
CA GLY A 85 -5.97 10.97 -2.35
C GLY A 85 -7.51 10.99 -2.45
N GLN A 86 -8.12 9.95 -3.00
CA GLN A 86 -9.58 9.82 -2.98
C GLN A 86 -10.09 9.70 -1.53
N GLY A 87 -11.20 10.37 -1.21
CA GLY A 87 -11.78 10.37 0.14
C GLY A 87 -11.54 11.67 0.91
N VAL A 88 -10.64 12.54 0.46
CA VAL A 88 -10.44 13.88 1.02
C VAL A 88 -10.94 14.98 0.08
N HIS A 89 -11.25 16.14 0.64
CA HIS A 89 -11.80 17.29 -0.11
C HIS A 89 -10.81 18.44 -0.29
N ARG A 90 -9.68 18.42 0.44
CA ARG A 90 -8.66 19.47 0.37
C ARG A 90 -7.35 18.90 -0.15
N ALA A 91 -6.70 19.62 -1.05
CA ALA A 91 -5.41 19.25 -1.64
C ALA A 91 -4.34 18.91 -0.58
N GLY A 92 -4.25 19.72 0.48
CA GLY A 92 -3.30 19.53 1.59
C GLY A 92 -3.53 18.27 2.44
N GLN A 93 -4.66 17.56 2.26
CA GLN A 93 -4.97 16.32 2.96
C GLN A 93 -4.65 15.07 2.13
N THR A 94 -4.22 15.25 0.88
CA THR A 94 -3.80 14.14 0.02
C THR A 94 -2.48 13.55 0.54
N PRO A 95 -2.21 12.25 0.33
CA PRO A 95 -0.95 11.65 0.77
C PRO A 95 0.26 12.30 0.10
N GLY A 96 0.14 12.70 -1.16
CA GLY A 96 1.19 13.44 -1.87
C GLY A 96 1.53 14.76 -1.17
N ALA A 97 0.53 15.57 -0.83
CA ALA A 97 0.75 16.86 -0.16
C ALA A 97 1.35 16.69 1.25
N LEU A 98 0.89 15.70 2.00
CA LEU A 98 1.40 15.38 3.33
C LEU A 98 2.86 14.94 3.28
N LEU A 99 3.20 14.06 2.33
CA LEU A 99 4.59 13.64 2.11
C LEU A 99 5.46 14.80 1.63
N ALA A 100 5.01 15.60 0.65
CA ALA A 100 5.76 16.73 0.14
C ALA A 100 6.05 17.77 1.25
N SER A 101 5.06 18.07 2.09
CA SER A 101 5.22 18.98 3.22
C SER A 101 6.18 18.42 4.27
N GLY A 102 6.07 17.14 4.61
CA GLY A 102 6.96 16.47 5.57
C GLY A 102 8.40 16.39 5.09
N ILE A 103 8.61 16.06 3.80
CA ILE A 103 9.95 16.07 3.18
C ILE A 103 10.51 17.48 3.18
N ALA A 104 9.71 18.49 2.79
CA ALA A 104 10.21 19.86 2.70
C ALA A 104 10.66 20.40 4.07
N ALA A 105 9.91 20.08 5.12
CA ALA A 105 10.26 20.46 6.49
C ALA A 105 11.52 19.75 7.00
N LEU A 106 11.71 18.46 6.68
CA LEU A 106 12.87 17.68 7.12
C LEU A 106 14.13 17.95 6.31
N ALA A 107 13.99 18.19 5.01
CA ALA A 107 15.09 18.48 4.10
C ALA A 107 15.50 19.96 4.14
N GLU A 108 14.68 20.83 4.73
CA GLU A 108 14.76 22.29 4.60
C GLU A 108 14.94 22.72 3.13
N ARG A 109 14.22 22.05 2.22
CA ARG A 109 14.28 22.27 0.77
C ARG A 109 12.88 22.21 0.18
N PRO A 110 12.55 23.04 -0.82
CA PRO A 110 11.23 22.98 -1.43
C PRO A 110 11.04 21.66 -2.17
N VAL A 111 9.80 21.18 -2.22
CA VAL A 111 9.42 19.92 -2.88
C VAL A 111 8.35 20.20 -3.93
N GLY A 112 8.66 19.94 -5.20
CA GLY A 112 7.70 19.88 -6.29
C GLY A 112 6.99 18.54 -6.31
N LEU A 113 5.68 18.55 -6.03
CA LEU A 113 4.81 17.38 -6.11
C LEU A 113 4.15 17.29 -7.48
N SER A 114 4.14 16.08 -8.03
CA SER A 114 3.35 15.70 -9.20
C SER A 114 2.60 14.39 -8.95
N THR A 115 1.36 14.30 -9.42
CA THR A 115 0.51 13.12 -9.21
C THR A 115 0.01 12.59 -10.54
N VAL A 116 0.47 11.39 -10.89
CA VAL A 116 -0.01 10.67 -12.09
C VAL A 116 -0.87 9.46 -11.73
N ALA A 117 -1.11 9.26 -10.43
CA ALA A 117 -2.03 8.26 -9.91
C ALA A 117 -3.44 8.46 -10.46
N THR A 118 -4.13 7.35 -10.71
CA THR A 118 -5.45 7.37 -11.34
C THR A 118 -6.44 6.53 -10.52
N PRO A 119 -7.55 7.11 -10.02
CA PRO A 119 -8.59 6.34 -9.35
C PRO A 119 -9.05 5.13 -10.16
N GLY A 120 -9.15 3.98 -9.50
CA GLY A 120 -9.53 2.72 -10.15
C GLY A 120 -8.39 2.03 -10.93
N ALA A 121 -7.19 2.61 -11.01
CA ALA A 121 -6.05 1.95 -11.65
C ALA A 121 -5.71 0.63 -10.97
N ARG A 122 -5.31 -0.34 -11.79
CA ARG A 122 -4.70 -1.62 -11.38
C ARG A 122 -3.22 -1.59 -11.75
N SER A 123 -2.45 -2.57 -11.29
CA SER A 123 -1.00 -2.58 -11.56
C SER A 123 -0.63 -2.56 -13.05
N ASP A 124 -1.51 -2.99 -13.96
CA ASP A 124 -1.27 -2.92 -15.41
C ASP A 124 -1.27 -1.51 -15.99
N ASP A 125 -1.85 -0.52 -15.30
CA ASP A 125 -1.80 0.91 -15.68
C ASP A 125 -0.49 1.61 -15.27
N LEU A 126 0.32 1.00 -14.40
CA LEU A 126 1.58 1.60 -13.93
C LEU A 126 2.54 1.92 -15.08
N ASP A 127 2.51 1.14 -16.17
CA ASP A 127 3.37 1.38 -17.32
C ASP A 127 3.10 2.74 -17.99
N ARG A 128 1.81 3.11 -18.10
CA ARG A 128 1.37 4.42 -18.58
C ARG A 128 1.78 5.51 -17.60
N GLN A 129 1.57 5.31 -16.31
CA GLN A 129 1.91 6.29 -15.27
C GLN A 129 3.41 6.56 -15.20
N VAL A 130 4.26 5.53 -15.30
CA VAL A 130 5.72 5.69 -15.38
C VAL A 130 6.13 6.44 -16.63
N THR A 131 5.48 6.18 -17.77
CA THR A 131 5.72 6.93 -19.00
C THR A 131 5.38 8.42 -18.84
N LEU A 132 4.32 8.76 -18.11
CA LEU A 132 4.00 10.16 -17.79
C LEU A 132 5.02 10.78 -16.83
N ALA A 133 5.41 10.05 -15.77
CA ALA A 133 6.39 10.52 -14.79
C ALA A 133 7.78 10.77 -15.40
N LEU A 134 8.14 10.03 -16.45
CA LEU A 134 9.42 10.14 -17.15
C LEU A 134 9.31 10.83 -18.52
N ALA A 135 8.19 11.52 -18.79
CA ALA A 135 7.94 12.14 -20.09
C ALA A 135 8.95 13.25 -20.44
N ASP A 136 9.46 13.94 -19.43
CA ASP A 136 10.52 14.95 -19.56
C ASP A 136 11.83 14.40 -18.96
N PRO A 137 12.81 14.00 -19.79
CA PRO A 137 14.10 13.50 -19.32
C PRO A 137 14.92 14.50 -18.51
N SER A 138 14.66 15.81 -18.65
CA SER A 138 15.32 16.83 -17.83
C SER A 138 14.73 16.93 -16.42
N ARG A 139 13.56 16.31 -16.19
CA ARG A 139 12.78 16.38 -14.96
C ARG A 139 12.53 15.02 -14.31
N VAL A 140 13.51 14.13 -14.34
CA VAL A 140 13.42 12.83 -13.63
C VAL A 140 13.09 13.05 -12.14
N PRO A 141 12.08 12.38 -11.57
CA PRO A 141 11.77 12.50 -10.15
C PRO A 141 12.95 12.10 -9.27
N ASP A 142 13.16 12.81 -8.17
CA ASP A 142 14.17 12.40 -7.18
C ASP A 142 13.65 11.21 -6.37
N ILE A 143 12.33 11.18 -6.12
CA ILE A 143 11.64 10.04 -5.53
C ILE A 143 10.24 9.82 -6.09
N CYS A 144 9.89 8.56 -6.28
CA CYS A 144 8.55 8.10 -6.62
C CYS A 144 7.94 7.30 -5.47
N VAL A 145 6.69 7.60 -5.12
CA VAL A 145 5.91 6.81 -4.18
C VAL A 145 4.76 6.12 -4.91
N ILE A 146 4.71 4.79 -4.82
CA ILE A 146 3.68 3.97 -5.47
C ILE A 146 2.74 3.38 -4.42
N MET A 147 1.44 3.61 -4.55
CA MET A 147 0.42 2.91 -3.74
C MET A 147 -0.61 2.26 -4.66
N VAL A 148 -0.56 0.93 -4.78
CA VAL A 148 -1.40 0.15 -5.69
C VAL A 148 -1.59 -1.27 -5.18
N GLY A 149 -2.76 -1.84 -5.44
CA GLY A 149 -3.02 -3.26 -5.22
C GLY A 149 -4.42 -3.56 -4.67
N ALA A 150 -5.10 -2.57 -4.10
CA ALA A 150 -6.49 -2.74 -3.67
C ALA A 150 -7.38 -3.15 -4.86
N ASN A 151 -7.23 -2.45 -5.99
CA ASN A 151 -7.97 -2.76 -7.21
C ASN A 151 -7.59 -4.10 -7.84
N ASP A 152 -6.34 -4.54 -7.70
CA ASP A 152 -5.88 -5.84 -8.15
C ASP A 152 -6.61 -6.97 -7.40
N VAL A 153 -6.77 -6.83 -6.08
CA VAL A 153 -7.52 -7.81 -5.28
C VAL A 153 -9.01 -7.76 -5.60
N THR A 154 -9.62 -6.58 -5.64
CA THR A 154 -11.07 -6.45 -5.90
C THR A 154 -11.46 -6.95 -7.30
N HIS A 155 -10.60 -6.76 -8.30
CA HIS A 155 -10.79 -7.25 -9.67
C HIS A 155 -10.15 -8.62 -9.93
N ARG A 156 -9.60 -9.27 -8.90
CA ARG A 156 -9.02 -10.62 -8.97
C ARG A 156 -7.91 -10.75 -10.01
N MET A 157 -7.06 -9.74 -10.15
CA MET A 157 -5.84 -9.84 -10.95
C MET A 157 -4.94 -10.93 -10.35
N PRO A 158 -4.38 -11.85 -11.16
CA PRO A 158 -3.42 -12.82 -10.65
C PRO A 158 -2.23 -12.12 -9.96
N PRO A 159 -1.86 -12.50 -8.72
CA PRO A 159 -0.78 -11.82 -7.99
C PRO A 159 0.55 -11.78 -8.76
N THR A 160 0.87 -12.85 -9.48
CA THR A 160 2.08 -12.91 -10.34
C THR A 160 2.07 -11.85 -11.44
N ARG A 161 0.90 -11.59 -12.04
CA ARG A 161 0.74 -10.54 -13.05
C ARG A 161 0.85 -9.15 -12.42
N SER A 162 0.19 -8.94 -11.29
CA SER A 162 0.24 -7.69 -10.51
C SER A 162 1.69 -7.32 -10.16
N VAL A 163 2.42 -8.24 -9.53
CA VAL A 163 3.82 -8.05 -9.12
C VAL A 163 4.73 -7.84 -10.32
N ARG A 164 4.51 -8.54 -11.44
CA ARG A 164 5.30 -8.32 -12.66
C ARG A 164 5.17 -6.89 -13.18
N HIS A 165 3.96 -6.34 -13.21
CA HIS A 165 3.76 -4.95 -13.64
C HIS A 165 4.41 -3.96 -12.66
N LEU A 166 4.24 -4.17 -11.35
CA LEU A 166 4.87 -3.35 -10.32
C LEU A 166 6.40 -3.41 -10.42
N ALA A 167 7.01 -4.59 -10.48
CA ALA A 167 8.45 -4.75 -10.62
C ALA A 167 8.99 -4.09 -11.90
N SER A 168 8.23 -4.14 -12.99
CA SER A 168 8.59 -3.43 -14.23
C SER A 168 8.57 -1.91 -14.06
N ALA A 169 7.56 -1.37 -13.36
CA ALA A 169 7.47 0.05 -13.05
C ALA A 169 8.65 0.50 -12.16
N VAL A 170 8.92 -0.23 -11.07
CA VAL A 170 10.05 0.05 -10.16
C VAL A 170 11.37 0.03 -10.93
N ARG A 171 11.63 -1.02 -11.72
CA ARG A 171 12.85 -1.13 -12.51
C ARG A 171 13.05 0.07 -13.44
N ARG A 172 11.99 0.48 -14.17
CA ARG A 172 12.05 1.63 -15.10
C ARG A 172 12.38 2.93 -14.36
N LEU A 173 11.75 3.18 -13.22
CA LEU A 173 11.99 4.37 -12.40
C LEU A 173 13.41 4.37 -11.80
N ARG A 174 13.86 3.25 -11.21
CA ARG A 174 15.23 3.11 -10.68
C ARG A 174 16.28 3.26 -11.78
N THR A 175 16.03 2.70 -12.97
CA THR A 175 16.94 2.85 -14.14
C THR A 175 17.04 4.30 -14.60
N ALA A 176 15.96 5.08 -14.48
CA ALA A 176 15.98 6.52 -14.77
C ALA A 176 16.72 7.35 -13.71
N GLY A 177 17.00 6.77 -12.52
CA GLY A 177 17.69 7.43 -11.42
C GLY A 177 16.79 7.89 -10.26
N ALA A 178 15.48 7.65 -10.33
CA ALA A 178 14.55 7.99 -9.25
C ALA A 178 14.66 6.98 -8.10
N GLU A 179 14.61 7.43 -6.84
CA GLU A 179 14.33 6.54 -5.71
C GLU A 179 12.88 6.06 -5.75
N VAL A 180 12.60 4.84 -5.26
CA VAL A 180 11.25 4.27 -5.32
C VAL A 180 10.85 3.67 -3.98
N VAL A 181 9.75 4.16 -3.43
CA VAL A 181 9.11 3.62 -2.22
C VAL A 181 7.71 3.13 -2.58
N VAL A 182 7.40 1.89 -2.21
CA VAL A 182 6.08 1.30 -2.46
C VAL A 182 5.33 1.09 -1.16
N GLY A 183 4.19 1.75 -1.01
CA GLY A 183 3.19 1.39 -0.02
C GLY A 183 2.45 0.14 -0.51
N THR A 184 2.71 -1.01 0.12
CA THR A 184 2.15 -2.30 -0.35
C THR A 184 0.64 -2.35 -0.17
N CYS A 185 0.00 -3.31 -0.84
CA CYS A 185 -1.44 -3.55 -0.79
C CYS A 185 -1.97 -3.49 0.66
N PRO A 186 -2.94 -2.61 0.97
CA PRO A 186 -3.53 -2.54 2.29
C PRO A 186 -4.37 -3.78 2.59
N ASP A 187 -4.57 -4.08 3.87
CA ASP A 187 -5.38 -5.22 4.30
C ASP A 187 -6.87 -4.93 4.10
N LEU A 188 -7.43 -5.35 2.97
CA LEU A 188 -8.86 -5.18 2.64
C LEU A 188 -9.82 -5.88 3.63
N GLY A 189 -9.33 -6.71 4.55
CA GLY A 189 -10.14 -7.26 5.63
C GLY A 189 -10.50 -6.24 6.71
N THR A 190 -9.93 -5.04 6.70
CA THR A 190 -10.27 -3.94 7.63
C THR A 190 -11.49 -3.12 7.18
N ILE A 191 -11.94 -3.30 5.93
CA ILE A 191 -13.08 -2.58 5.36
C ILE A 191 -14.37 -3.02 6.08
N GLU A 192 -15.00 -2.10 6.82
CA GLU A 192 -16.17 -2.36 7.67
C GLU A 192 -17.33 -3.04 6.91
N PRO A 193 -17.71 -2.61 5.69
CA PRO A 193 -18.74 -3.27 4.90
C PRO A 193 -18.49 -4.75 4.55
N VAL A 194 -17.26 -5.25 4.64
CA VAL A 194 -16.91 -6.63 4.27
C VAL A 194 -17.21 -7.57 5.42
N GLN A 195 -18.17 -8.48 5.23
CA GLN A 195 -18.63 -9.46 6.22
C GLN A 195 -17.80 -10.76 6.17
N GLN A 196 -17.87 -11.58 7.23
CA GLN A 196 -17.33 -12.94 7.18
C GLN A 196 -18.24 -13.85 6.33
N PRO A 197 -17.70 -14.77 5.52
CA PRO A 197 -16.29 -15.18 5.42
C PRO A 197 -15.45 -14.39 4.39
N LEU A 198 -16.06 -13.48 3.62
CA LEU A 198 -15.35 -12.70 2.60
C LEU A 198 -14.21 -11.85 3.19
N ARG A 199 -14.38 -11.33 4.42
CA ARG A 199 -13.37 -10.56 5.15
C ARG A 199 -12.07 -11.33 5.32
N TRP A 200 -12.16 -12.61 5.72
CA TRP A 200 -10.98 -13.47 5.88
C TRP A 200 -10.27 -13.71 4.55
N LEU A 201 -11.02 -13.95 3.47
CA LEU A 201 -10.46 -14.14 2.13
C LEU A 201 -9.78 -12.86 1.61
N ALA A 202 -10.43 -11.71 1.80
CA ALA A 202 -9.89 -10.41 1.41
C ALA A 202 -8.57 -10.13 2.13
N ARG A 203 -8.52 -10.34 3.46
CA ARG A 203 -7.30 -10.23 4.28
C ARG A 203 -6.19 -11.16 3.81
N ARG A 204 -6.52 -12.42 3.52
CA ARG A 204 -5.51 -13.38 3.05
C ARG A 204 -4.96 -12.96 1.69
N ALA A 205 -5.83 -12.57 0.76
CA ALA A 205 -5.44 -12.17 -0.59
C ALA A 205 -4.59 -10.89 -0.59
N SER A 206 -4.97 -9.88 0.19
CA SER A 206 -4.22 -8.63 0.32
C SER A 206 -2.84 -8.84 0.93
N ARG A 207 -2.72 -9.60 2.02
CA ARG A 207 -1.42 -9.90 2.65
C ARG A 207 -0.51 -10.74 1.76
N GLN A 208 -1.07 -11.71 1.03
CA GLN A 208 -0.32 -12.48 0.04
C GLN A 208 0.20 -11.59 -1.10
N LEU A 209 -0.63 -10.66 -1.59
CA LEU A 209 -0.20 -9.70 -2.59
C LEU A 209 0.88 -8.76 -2.03
N ALA A 210 0.71 -8.22 -0.83
CA ALA A 210 1.68 -7.34 -0.19
C ALA A 210 3.06 -8.00 -0.02
N ALA A 211 3.10 -9.25 0.46
CA ALA A 211 4.36 -10.01 0.56
C ALA A 211 5.03 -10.19 -0.82
N ALA A 212 4.24 -10.53 -1.84
CA ALA A 212 4.76 -10.72 -3.19
C ALA A 212 5.25 -9.39 -3.81
N GLN A 213 4.57 -8.27 -3.53
CA GLN A 213 5.01 -6.93 -3.91
C GLN A 213 6.34 -6.57 -3.24
N THR A 214 6.51 -6.83 -1.94
CA THR A 214 7.78 -6.59 -1.24
C THR A 214 8.94 -7.31 -1.91
N ILE A 215 8.80 -8.60 -2.22
CA ILE A 215 9.85 -9.36 -2.91
C ILE A 215 10.18 -8.70 -4.26
N GLY A 216 9.17 -8.49 -5.11
CA GLY A 216 9.37 -7.95 -6.46
C GLY A 216 9.89 -6.51 -6.50
N VAL A 217 9.63 -5.70 -5.48
CA VAL A 217 10.13 -4.32 -5.40
C VAL A 217 11.57 -4.27 -4.91
N VAL A 218 11.89 -5.02 -3.85
CA VAL A 218 13.24 -5.06 -3.26
C VAL A 218 14.25 -5.62 -4.25
N GLU A 219 13.88 -6.65 -5.02
CA GLU A 219 14.73 -7.20 -6.09
C GLU A 219 15.06 -6.19 -7.20
N GLN A 220 14.23 -5.15 -7.38
CA GLN A 220 14.45 -4.09 -8.37
C GLN A 220 15.11 -2.84 -7.75
N GLY A 221 15.56 -2.92 -6.50
CA GLY A 221 16.24 -1.83 -5.80
C GLY A 221 15.31 -0.74 -5.26
N GLY A 222 14.01 -1.02 -5.14
CA GLY A 222 13.06 -0.16 -4.41
C GLY A 222 12.94 -0.56 -2.94
N ARG A 223 12.29 0.29 -2.14
CA ARG A 223 11.93 0.03 -0.75
C ARG A 223 10.43 -0.19 -0.62
N THR A 224 9.98 -1.00 0.34
CA THR A 224 8.56 -1.15 0.63
C THR A 224 8.21 -0.79 2.04
N VAL A 225 7.03 -0.18 2.21
CA VAL A 225 6.41 0.06 3.52
C VAL A 225 5.10 -0.70 3.56
N SER A 226 4.97 -1.59 4.53
CA SER A 226 3.70 -2.29 4.74
C SER A 226 2.65 -1.32 5.28
N LEU A 227 1.58 -1.14 4.50
CA LEU A 227 0.38 -0.40 4.90
C LEU A 227 -0.65 -1.30 5.61
N GLY A 228 -0.45 -2.62 5.58
CA GLY A 228 -1.47 -3.64 5.91
C GLY A 228 -2.00 -3.63 7.34
N ASP A 229 -1.33 -2.96 8.26
CA ASP A 229 -1.65 -2.84 9.68
C ASP A 229 -1.20 -1.48 10.25
N LEU A 230 -0.86 -0.48 9.41
CA LEU A 230 -0.65 0.91 9.89
C LEU A 230 -1.96 1.48 10.42
N LEU A 231 -2.99 0.73 10.07
CA LEU A 231 -4.32 0.75 10.54
C LEU A 231 -4.47 -0.09 11.83
N GLY A 232 -3.79 -1.22 12.00
CA GLY A 232 -3.59 -1.90 13.29
C GLY A 232 -4.86 -2.14 14.12
N PRO A 233 -4.73 -2.36 15.45
CA PRO A 233 -5.86 -2.36 16.36
C PRO A 233 -6.58 -1.01 16.40
N GLU A 234 -5.91 0.11 16.11
CA GLU A 234 -6.47 1.46 16.21
C GLU A 234 -7.52 1.77 15.12
N PHE A 235 -7.36 1.31 13.88
CA PHE A 235 -8.41 1.33 12.85
C PHE A 235 -9.46 0.25 13.05
N ALA A 236 -9.09 -0.91 13.62
CA ALA A 236 -10.10 -1.88 14.02
C ALA A 236 -10.97 -1.34 15.17
N ALA A 237 -10.40 -0.49 16.04
CA ALA A 237 -11.07 0.17 17.14
C ALA A 237 -11.83 1.44 16.68
N ASN A 238 -11.26 2.23 15.76
CA ASN A 238 -11.79 3.52 15.30
C ASN A 238 -11.97 3.58 13.76
N PRO A 239 -12.68 2.63 13.13
CA PRO A 239 -12.83 2.60 11.66
C PRO A 239 -13.56 3.83 11.12
N ARG A 240 -14.42 4.46 11.93
CA ARG A 240 -15.23 5.64 11.55
C ARG A 240 -14.43 6.93 11.47
N GLU A 241 -13.29 7.01 12.13
CA GLU A 241 -12.42 8.20 12.12
C GLU A 241 -11.44 8.16 10.96
N LEU A 242 -11.07 6.95 10.55
CA LEU A 242 -9.92 6.71 9.69
C LEU A 242 -10.29 6.29 8.27
N PHE A 243 -11.55 5.89 8.04
CA PHE A 243 -12.16 5.84 6.71
C PHE A 243 -13.04 7.06 6.47
N GLY A 244 -13.09 7.49 5.21
CA GLY A 244 -14.04 8.49 4.76
C GLY A 244 -15.49 7.98 4.79
N PRO A 245 -16.44 8.83 4.37
CA PRO A 245 -17.87 8.50 4.40
C PRO A 245 -18.27 7.26 3.58
N ASP A 246 -17.43 6.82 2.65
CA ASP A 246 -17.64 5.61 1.83
C ASP A 246 -17.20 4.31 2.52
N SER A 247 -16.65 4.40 3.73
CA SER A 247 -16.11 3.29 4.52
C SER A 247 -15.08 2.44 3.76
N TYR A 248 -14.40 3.02 2.77
CA TYR A 248 -13.46 2.32 1.89
C TYR A 248 -12.17 3.11 1.69
N HIS A 249 -12.25 4.40 1.35
CA HIS A 249 -11.08 5.24 1.18
C HIS A 249 -10.65 5.84 2.52
N PRO A 250 -9.35 6.08 2.74
CA PRO A 250 -8.87 6.73 3.96
C PRO A 250 -9.50 8.12 4.15
N SER A 251 -9.79 8.48 5.40
CA SER A 251 -10.11 9.86 5.77
C SER A 251 -8.84 10.72 5.73
N ALA A 252 -8.98 12.02 6.01
CA ALA A 252 -7.82 12.91 6.18
C ALA A 252 -6.84 12.38 7.26
N GLU A 253 -7.36 11.87 8.37
CA GLU A 253 -6.56 11.27 9.45
C GLU A 253 -5.94 9.94 9.01
N GLY A 254 -6.66 9.15 8.23
CA GLY A 254 -6.16 7.91 7.65
C GLY A 254 -4.97 8.17 6.70
N TYR A 255 -5.06 9.21 5.85
CA TYR A 255 -3.94 9.62 5.00
C TYR A 255 -2.78 10.21 5.79
N ALA A 256 -3.03 11.00 6.83
CA ALA A 256 -1.98 11.48 7.73
C ALA A 256 -1.20 10.31 8.36
N THR A 257 -1.91 9.30 8.85
CA THR A 257 -1.31 8.08 9.42
C THR A 257 -0.48 7.32 8.40
N ALA A 258 -1.00 7.12 7.19
CA ALA A 258 -0.26 6.46 6.11
C ALA A 258 1.01 7.25 5.71
N ALA A 259 0.88 8.57 5.55
CA ALA A 259 1.99 9.45 5.19
C ALA A 259 3.09 9.44 6.27
N MET A 260 2.73 9.53 7.56
CA MET A 260 3.69 9.50 8.67
C MET A 260 4.55 8.24 8.71
N ALA A 261 4.03 7.12 8.21
CA ALA A 261 4.77 5.87 8.22
C ALA A 261 5.58 5.61 6.97
N VAL A 262 5.15 6.18 5.84
CA VAL A 262 5.93 6.17 4.59
C VAL A 262 7.07 7.20 4.65
N LEU A 263 6.85 8.34 5.29
CA LEU A 263 7.78 9.48 5.33
C LEU A 263 9.19 9.11 5.79
N PRO A 264 9.41 8.33 6.88
CA PRO A 264 10.76 7.95 7.29
C PRO A 264 11.52 7.14 6.22
N THR A 265 10.82 6.26 5.51
CA THR A 265 11.42 5.45 4.43
C THR A 265 11.76 6.33 3.22
N VAL A 266 10.90 7.30 2.91
CA VAL A 266 11.14 8.30 1.87
C VAL A 266 12.35 9.17 2.19
N CYS A 267 12.43 9.71 3.41
CA CYS A 267 13.58 10.51 3.85
C CYS A 267 14.88 9.70 3.85
N ALA A 268 14.84 8.45 4.30
CA ALA A 268 16.01 7.56 4.25
C ALA A 268 16.42 7.22 2.80
N ALA A 269 15.47 7.06 1.87
CA ALA A 269 15.78 6.85 0.46
C ALA A 269 16.46 8.09 -0.16
N LEU A 270 16.03 9.29 0.24
CA LEU A 270 16.63 10.56 -0.16
C LEU A 270 17.95 10.90 0.57
N GLY A 271 18.42 10.06 1.50
CA GLY A 271 19.64 10.32 2.27
C GLY A 271 19.52 11.47 3.29
N LEU A 272 18.30 11.79 3.72
CA LEU A 272 18.02 12.89 4.66
C LEU A 272 18.15 12.48 6.14
N TRP A 273 18.50 11.22 6.42
CA TRP A 273 18.56 10.68 7.78
C TRP A 273 20.03 10.39 8.18
N PRO A 274 20.46 10.68 9.43
CA PRO A 274 21.80 10.33 9.91
C PRO A 274 22.11 8.84 9.79
N ALA A 275 23.31 8.50 9.32
CA ALA A 275 23.73 7.12 9.07
C ALA A 275 23.69 6.22 10.34
N GLU A 276 23.80 6.78 11.54
CA GLU A 276 23.70 5.98 12.78
C GLU A 276 22.31 5.38 13.01
N GLU A 277 21.24 6.07 12.61
CA GLU A 277 19.86 5.63 12.76
C GLU A 277 19.42 4.68 11.63
N GLU A 278 20.32 4.38 10.68
CA GLU A 278 20.11 3.32 9.71
C GLU A 278 20.47 1.92 10.22
N ARG A 279 21.16 1.82 11.37
CA ARG A 279 21.53 0.53 11.98
C ARG A 279 20.30 -0.17 12.58
N PRO A 280 20.10 -1.48 12.34
CA PRO A 280 18.97 -2.21 12.90
C PRO A 280 19.00 -2.22 14.44
N ASP A 281 17.88 -1.85 15.04
CA ASP A 281 17.63 -1.95 16.48
C ASP A 281 17.05 -3.34 16.83
N ALA A 282 17.89 -4.20 17.42
CA ALA A 282 17.47 -5.53 17.85
C ALA A 282 16.32 -5.50 18.87
N ALA A 283 16.20 -4.46 19.70
CA ALA A 283 15.11 -4.30 20.66
C ALA A 283 13.75 -4.06 19.96
N ARG A 284 13.78 -3.52 18.73
CA ARG A 284 12.59 -3.35 17.88
C ARG A 284 12.33 -4.55 16.96
N ARG A 285 13.04 -5.67 17.14
CA ARG A 285 12.99 -6.82 16.21
C ARG A 285 13.31 -6.41 14.77
N GLU A 286 14.23 -5.46 14.62
CA GLU A 286 14.82 -5.11 13.33
C GLU A 286 16.01 -6.02 13.07
N GLY A 287 16.29 -6.29 11.80
CA GLY A 287 17.40 -7.15 11.46
C GLY A 287 17.41 -7.58 10.01
N PHE A 288 18.48 -8.30 9.70
CA PHE A 288 18.68 -8.89 8.39
C PHE A 288 17.95 -10.23 8.34
N LEU A 289 17.03 -10.37 7.38
CA LEU A 289 16.28 -11.60 7.14
C LEU A 289 16.36 -11.95 5.64
N PRO A 290 16.21 -13.23 5.27
CA PRO A 290 15.93 -13.57 3.88
C PRO A 290 14.73 -12.77 3.36
N VAL A 291 14.80 -12.22 2.14
CA VAL A 291 13.76 -11.32 1.59
C VAL A 291 12.36 -11.91 1.72
N ALA A 292 12.18 -13.21 1.43
CA ALA A 292 10.87 -13.88 1.54
C ALA A 292 10.32 -13.89 2.98
N ARG A 293 11.19 -14.02 3.99
CA ARG A 293 10.80 -13.98 5.41
C ARG A 293 10.50 -12.54 5.84
N ALA A 294 11.34 -11.58 5.46
CA ALA A 294 11.09 -10.16 5.70
C ALA A 294 9.75 -9.72 5.11
N ALA A 295 9.44 -10.16 3.88
CA ALA A 295 8.18 -9.90 3.19
C ALA A 295 6.97 -10.52 3.90
N ALA A 296 7.08 -11.77 4.37
CA ALA A 296 6.01 -12.42 5.11
C ALA A 296 5.74 -11.73 6.46
N GLU A 297 6.80 -11.34 7.19
CA GLU A 297 6.68 -10.61 8.45
C GLU A 297 6.09 -9.21 8.22
N ALA A 298 6.60 -8.46 7.24
CA ALA A 298 6.08 -7.13 6.87
C ALA A 298 4.62 -7.17 6.40
N ALA A 299 4.19 -8.21 5.67
CA ALA A 299 2.79 -8.33 5.25
C ALA A 299 1.82 -8.57 6.42
N SER A 300 2.33 -8.88 7.61
CA SER A 300 1.55 -9.11 8.83
C SER A 300 1.76 -8.05 9.91
N GLU A 301 2.69 -7.12 9.69
CA GLU A 301 3.02 -6.04 10.59
C GLU A 301 3.35 -4.78 9.81
N ALA A 302 2.70 -3.67 10.14
CA ALA A 302 2.85 -2.48 9.33
C ALA A 302 3.60 -1.33 9.97
N GLY A 303 3.89 -0.34 9.13
CA GLY A 303 5.01 0.55 9.35
C GLY A 303 6.34 -0.20 9.24
N THR A 304 6.30 -1.45 8.79
CA THR A 304 7.48 -2.26 8.56
C THR A 304 8.05 -1.91 7.20
N GLU A 305 9.24 -1.34 7.23
CA GLU A 305 10.05 -1.03 6.07
C GLU A 305 10.88 -2.28 5.71
N VAL A 306 10.92 -2.61 4.43
CA VAL A 306 11.80 -3.64 3.89
C VAL A 306 12.64 -3.01 2.78
N THR A 307 13.95 -3.12 2.92
CA THR A 307 14.93 -2.68 1.93
C THR A 307 15.96 -3.77 1.67
N ALA A 308 16.59 -3.76 0.50
CA ALA A 308 17.66 -4.71 0.19
C ALA A 308 18.84 -4.52 1.16
N ALA A 309 19.41 -5.62 1.63
CA ALA A 309 20.62 -5.61 2.44
C ALA A 309 21.81 -6.07 1.60
N THR A 310 22.89 -5.29 1.65
CA THR A 310 24.20 -5.66 1.11
C THR A 310 25.14 -6.07 2.25
N PRO A 311 25.91 -7.18 2.09
CA PRO A 311 25.93 -8.12 0.97
C PRO A 311 24.81 -9.18 1.05
N THR A 312 24.50 -9.77 -0.10
CA THR A 312 23.64 -10.96 -0.19
C THR A 312 24.35 -12.14 0.50
N GLY A 313 23.82 -12.63 1.62
CA GLY A 313 24.40 -13.77 2.32
C GLY A 313 24.27 -15.10 1.55
N PRO A 314 24.90 -16.18 2.05
CA PRO A 314 25.08 -17.46 1.33
C PRO A 314 23.79 -18.25 1.04
N ARG A 315 22.61 -17.76 1.42
CA ARG A 315 21.29 -18.41 1.25
C ARG A 315 20.32 -17.64 0.34
N GLY A 316 20.81 -16.68 -0.45
CA GLY A 316 19.99 -15.83 -1.34
C GLY A 316 19.98 -14.36 -0.91
N PRO A 317 19.16 -13.49 -1.53
CA PRO A 317 19.13 -12.07 -1.19
C PRO A 317 18.60 -11.84 0.23
N TRP A 318 19.23 -10.94 0.96
CA TRP A 318 18.81 -10.52 2.31
C TRP A 318 18.13 -9.15 2.22
N ALA A 319 17.20 -8.92 3.14
CA ALA A 319 16.57 -7.64 3.35
C ALA A 319 16.77 -7.17 4.80
N LEU A 320 16.88 -5.87 4.96
CA LEU A 320 16.81 -5.21 6.25
C LEU A 320 15.34 -4.91 6.55
N LEU A 321 14.83 -5.51 7.62
CA LEU A 321 13.51 -5.26 8.18
C LEU A 321 13.65 -4.16 9.24
N LYS A 322 12.97 -3.02 9.06
CA LYS A 322 12.89 -1.94 10.05
C LYS A 322 11.47 -1.76 10.55
N ARG A 323 11.28 -1.51 11.84
CA ARG A 323 9.97 -1.34 12.47
C ARG A 323 9.86 0.10 12.95
N ARG A 324 9.25 0.95 12.13
CA ARG A 324 9.02 2.36 12.47
C ARG A 324 7.77 2.48 13.35
N ARG A 325 7.78 1.87 14.55
CA ARG A 325 6.70 2.02 15.55
C ARG A 325 6.85 3.32 16.33
N ARG A 326 5.69 3.93 16.64
CA ARG A 326 5.51 5.04 17.57
C ARG A 326 6.17 4.70 18.93
N ARG A 327 7.03 5.59 19.44
CA ARG A 327 7.34 5.63 20.87
C ARG A 327 6.05 6.11 21.55
N ARG A 328 5.38 5.26 22.34
CA ARG A 328 4.35 5.76 23.25
C ARG A 328 5.05 6.72 24.20
N LEU A 329 4.68 8.00 24.15
CA LEU A 329 4.91 8.87 25.30
C LEU A 329 4.12 8.24 26.45
N PRO A 330 4.72 8.01 27.63
CA PRO A 330 3.96 7.56 28.79
C PRO A 330 2.80 8.53 29.00
N GLU A 331 1.62 7.98 29.20
CA GLU A 331 0.40 8.70 29.55
C GLU A 331 0.74 9.52 30.79
N ALA A 332 0.60 10.85 30.71
CA ALA A 332 0.78 11.70 31.87
C ALA A 332 -0.23 11.24 32.93
N GLU A 333 0.26 10.84 34.10
CA GLU A 333 -0.60 10.51 35.23
C GLU A 333 -1.54 11.70 35.47
N PRO A 334 -2.86 11.48 35.62
CA PRO A 334 -3.78 12.57 35.89
C PRO A 334 -3.38 13.23 37.21
N GLU A 335 -3.06 14.52 37.15
CA GLU A 335 -2.75 15.29 38.35
C GLU A 335 -3.91 15.17 39.36
N PRO A 336 -3.60 14.93 40.65
CA PRO A 336 -4.62 14.81 41.67
C PRO A 336 -5.38 16.14 41.78
N SER A 337 -6.68 16.08 41.52
CA SER A 337 -7.58 17.23 41.65
C SER A 337 -7.51 17.80 43.07
N THR A 338 -6.90 18.97 43.22
CA THR A 338 -6.99 19.76 44.45
C THR A 338 -8.43 20.27 44.57
N GLN A 339 -9.24 19.60 45.38
CA GLN A 339 -10.51 20.14 45.86
C GLN A 339 -10.20 21.32 46.78
N HIS A 340 -10.57 22.53 46.36
CA HIS A 340 -10.68 23.67 47.27
C HIS A 340 -12.01 23.57 48.02
N SER A 341 -11.92 23.53 49.35
CA SER A 341 -13.03 23.82 50.27
C SER A 341 -13.11 25.33 50.53
#